data_AF-A0A1D2MCR8-F1
#
_entry.id   AF-A0A1D2MCR8-F1
#
_cell.length_a   1.000
_cell.length_b   1.000
_cell.length_c   1.000
_cell.angle_alpha   90.00
_cell.angle_beta   90.00
_cell.angle_gamma   90.00
#
_symmetry.space_group_name_H-M   'P 1'
#
loop_
_entity.id
_entity.type
_entity.pdbx_description
1 polymer ?
#
loop_
_entity_poly.entity_id
_entity_poly.type
_entity_poly.pdbx_seq_one_letter_code
_entity_poly.pdbx_strand_id
1 'polypeptide(L)'
;MTSLRPILAHLILSVLFLTISFCCVKCGKHPYCEQPVEESKSGECPSTSNGGMTIDCEKCMDDCTSDAECRSNLKCCIQPYQCGNWCMKPVK
;
A
#
# COMPACT_ATOMS: atom_id res chain seq x y z
N MET A 1 4.63 -44.83 32.13
CA MET A 1 3.52 -44.46 31.23
C MET A 1 3.43 -42.95 31.21
N THR A 2 4.29 -42.30 30.41
CA THR A 2 4.37 -40.84 30.33
C THR A 2 3.12 -40.30 29.63
N SER A 3 2.42 -39.40 30.31
CA SER A 3 1.18 -38.79 29.86
C SER A 3 1.35 -38.22 28.45
N LEU A 4 0.57 -38.70 27.50
CA LEU A 4 0.55 -38.28 26.09
C LEU A 4 -0.20 -36.94 25.89
N ARG A 5 -0.98 -36.54 26.91
CA ARG A 5 -1.84 -35.35 26.92
C ARG A 5 -1.11 -33.98 26.91
N PRO A 6 0.00 -33.75 27.63
CA PRO A 6 0.69 -32.46 27.61
C PRO A 6 1.47 -32.21 26.31
N ILE A 7 1.94 -33.26 25.65
CA ILE A 7 2.68 -33.16 24.37
C ILE A 7 1.75 -32.69 23.25
N LEU A 8 0.53 -33.25 23.22
CA LEU A 8 -0.49 -32.86 22.24
C LEU A 8 -0.93 -31.40 22.43
N ALA A 9 -1.08 -30.93 23.67
CA ALA A 9 -1.44 -29.54 23.96
C ALA A 9 -0.34 -28.55 23.54
N HIS A 10 0.93 -28.89 23.75
CA HIS A 10 2.07 -28.08 23.28
C HIS A 10 2.16 -28.01 21.75
N LEU A 11 1.88 -29.12 21.05
CA LEU A 11 1.85 -29.14 19.59
C LEU A 11 0.71 -28.30 19.02
N ILE A 12 -0.47 -28.33 19.64
CA ILE A 12 -1.62 -27.53 19.18
C ILE A 12 -1.35 -26.04 19.37
N LEU A 13 -0.76 -25.63 20.50
CA LEU A 13 -0.43 -24.24 20.77
C LEU A 13 0.64 -23.72 19.80
N SER A 14 1.69 -24.50 19.52
CA SER A 14 2.73 -24.11 18.56
C SER A 14 2.21 -23.98 17.12
N VAL A 15 1.32 -24.88 16.68
CA VAL A 15 0.67 -24.80 15.37
C VAL A 15 -0.26 -23.59 15.28
N LEU A 16 -1.02 -23.28 16.34
CA LEU A 16 -1.90 -22.11 16.38
C LEU A 16 -1.10 -20.79 16.33
N PHE A 17 0.04 -20.70 17.01
CA PHE A 17 0.93 -19.55 16.92
C PHE A 17 1.52 -19.38 15.52
N LEU A 18 1.90 -20.47 14.85
CA LEU A 18 2.38 -20.43 13.47
C LEU A 18 1.26 -19.96 12.52
N THR A 19 0.04 -20.48 12.62
CA THR A 19 -1.07 -20.10 11.73
C THR A 19 -1.59 -18.68 11.98
N ILE A 20 -1.64 -18.21 13.24
CA ILE A 20 -1.99 -16.82 13.58
C ILE A 20 -0.93 -15.85 13.04
N SER A 21 0.36 -16.24 13.09
CA SER A 21 1.46 -15.45 12.50
C SER A 21 1.32 -15.34 10.97
N PHE A 22 0.85 -16.38 10.29
CA PHE A 22 0.60 -16.35 8.84
C PHE A 22 -0.51 -15.38 8.40
N CYS A 23 -1.45 -15.01 9.27
CA CYS A 23 -2.51 -14.04 8.92
C CYS A 23 -2.00 -12.60 8.74
N CYS A 24 -0.81 -12.23 9.25
CA CYS A 24 -0.23 -10.89 9.08
C CYS A 24 1.06 -10.85 8.24
N VAL A 25 1.64 -11.97 7.83
CA VAL A 25 2.91 -11.98 7.06
C VAL A 25 2.68 -11.69 5.56
N LYS A 26 1.44 -11.74 5.07
CA LYS A 26 1.08 -11.40 3.68
C LYS A 26 0.26 -10.12 3.51
N CYS A 27 0.37 -9.17 4.42
CA CYS A 27 0.05 -7.78 4.10
C CYS A 27 1.31 -7.11 3.54
N GLY A 28 1.69 -7.38 2.29
CA GLY A 28 2.90 -6.71 1.77
C GLY A 28 3.45 -7.25 0.46
N LYS A 29 2.93 -6.72 -0.65
CA LYS A 29 3.67 -6.24 -1.84
C LYS A 29 2.63 -6.06 -2.94
N HIS A 30 2.02 -4.89 -2.97
CA HIS A 30 1.40 -4.42 -4.19
C HIS A 30 2.50 -3.64 -4.92
N PRO A 31 2.93 -4.07 -6.13
CA PRO A 31 3.95 -3.35 -6.89
C PRO A 31 3.45 -2.00 -7.40
N TYR A 32 2.24 -1.58 -7.00
CA TYR A 32 1.58 -0.35 -7.35
C TYR A 32 0.87 0.25 -6.14
N CYS A 33 0.93 1.57 -6.01
CA CYS A 33 0.13 2.28 -5.02
C CYS A 33 -1.33 2.32 -5.43
N GLU A 34 -2.20 2.43 -4.42
CA GLU A 34 -3.61 2.73 -4.64
C GLU A 34 -3.70 4.04 -5.45
N GLN A 35 -4.53 4.04 -6.50
CA GLN A 35 -4.74 5.27 -7.25
C GLN A 35 -5.47 6.30 -6.38
N PRO A 36 -5.08 7.58 -6.45
CA PRO A 36 -5.73 8.62 -5.68
C PRO A 36 -7.17 8.81 -6.18
N VAL A 37 -8.06 9.16 -5.27
CA VAL A 37 -9.43 9.53 -5.62
C VAL A 37 -9.38 10.89 -6.32
N GLU A 38 -9.60 10.86 -7.63
CA GLU A 38 -9.81 12.04 -8.45
C GLU A 38 -11.10 12.75 -7.98
N GLU A 39 -10.95 13.89 -7.30
CA GLU A 39 -12.09 14.76 -6.98
C GLU A 39 -12.19 15.91 -7.97
N SER A 40 -13.19 16.78 -7.82
CA SER A 40 -13.58 17.83 -8.77
C SER A 40 -12.58 18.98 -8.92
N LYS A 41 -11.28 18.78 -8.65
CA LYS A 41 -10.25 19.78 -8.93
C LYS A 41 -9.89 19.77 -10.40
N SER A 42 -9.95 20.95 -11.01
CA SER A 42 -9.67 21.14 -12.43
C SER A 42 -8.23 20.82 -12.80
N GLY A 43 -8.06 20.32 -14.02
CA GLY A 43 -6.77 19.96 -14.60
C GLY A 43 -6.43 18.49 -14.45
N GLU A 44 -5.36 18.07 -15.14
CA GLU A 44 -4.91 16.68 -15.19
C GLU A 44 -3.59 16.54 -14.43
N CYS A 45 -3.38 15.37 -13.80
CA CYS A 45 -2.07 15.01 -13.27
C CYS A 45 -1.02 15.01 -14.41
N PRO A 46 0.21 15.49 -14.15
CA PRO A 46 1.27 15.48 -15.16
C PRO A 46 1.49 14.06 -15.66
N SER A 47 1.33 13.86 -16.97
CA SER A 47 1.50 12.54 -17.59
C SER A 47 2.92 12.04 -17.37
N THR A 48 3.04 10.91 -16.71
CA THR A 48 4.31 10.20 -16.58
C THR A 48 4.52 9.40 -17.85
N SER A 49 5.30 9.92 -18.79
CA SER A 49 5.59 9.27 -20.08
C SER A 49 6.35 7.93 -19.97
N ASN A 50 6.66 7.47 -18.77
CA ASN A 50 7.20 6.13 -18.52
C ASN A 50 6.06 5.12 -18.35
N GLY A 51 5.44 4.76 -19.48
CA GLY A 51 4.43 3.72 -19.56
C GLY A 51 4.89 2.43 -18.89
N GLY A 52 4.34 2.15 -17.70
CA GLY A 52 4.45 0.84 -17.07
C GLY A 52 5.83 0.45 -16.58
N MET A 53 6.70 1.40 -16.23
CA MET A 53 7.86 1.05 -15.40
C MET A 53 7.31 0.75 -14.01
N THR A 54 7.03 -0.52 -13.75
CA THR A 54 6.64 -1.02 -12.42
C THR A 54 7.82 -0.80 -11.50
N ILE A 55 7.85 0.36 -10.84
CA ILE A 55 8.74 0.55 -9.71
C ILE A 55 8.23 -0.40 -8.64
N ASP A 56 9.00 -1.45 -8.35
CA ASP A 56 8.71 -2.34 -7.23
C ASP A 56 8.80 -1.51 -5.95
N CYS A 57 7.64 -1.04 -5.51
CA CYS A 57 7.50 -0.26 -4.31
C CYS A 57 7.58 -1.17 -3.10
N GLU A 58 8.65 -1.04 -2.33
CA GLU A 58 8.70 -1.71 -1.02
C GLU A 58 7.61 -1.17 -0.10
N LYS A 59 7.35 0.15 -0.18
CA LYS A 59 6.26 0.87 0.50
C LYS A 59 5.79 2.05 -0.34
N CYS A 60 4.48 2.31 -0.32
CA CYS A 60 3.91 3.55 -0.83
C CYS A 60 4.06 4.65 0.21
N MET A 61 4.62 5.78 -0.21
CA MET A 61 4.79 6.99 0.59
C MET A 61 3.75 8.00 0.10
N ASP A 62 2.51 7.81 0.54
CA ASP A 62 1.37 8.64 0.17
C ASP A 62 1.30 9.86 1.10
N ASP A 63 1.44 11.04 0.53
CA ASP A 63 1.26 12.34 1.19
C ASP A 63 -0.20 12.83 1.10
N CYS A 64 -0.98 12.22 0.19
CA CYS A 64 -2.42 12.42 0.01
C CYS A 64 -3.07 11.14 -0.52
N THR A 65 -4.38 10.96 -0.32
CA THR A 65 -5.16 9.86 -0.93
C THR A 65 -6.24 10.36 -1.88
N SER A 66 -6.54 11.66 -1.83
CA SER A 66 -7.57 12.32 -2.62
C SER A 66 -7.14 13.74 -2.99
N ASP A 67 -7.71 14.25 -4.07
CA ASP A 67 -7.53 15.64 -4.46
C ASP A 67 -7.92 16.62 -3.35
N ALA A 68 -8.96 16.33 -2.55
CA ALA A 68 -9.43 17.19 -1.45
C ALA A 68 -8.35 17.51 -0.40
N GLU A 69 -7.45 16.56 -0.12
CA GLU A 69 -6.40 16.72 0.89
C GLU A 69 -5.35 17.75 0.47
N CYS A 70 -5.20 17.96 -0.83
CA CYS A 70 -4.25 18.91 -1.35
C CYS A 70 -4.74 20.36 -1.17
N ARG A 71 -3.84 21.28 -0.86
CA ARG A 71 -4.21 22.70 -0.74
C ARG A 71 -4.46 23.34 -2.11
N SER A 72 -5.35 24.32 -2.15
CA SER A 72 -5.61 25.13 -3.36
C SER A 72 -6.00 24.25 -4.56
N ASN A 73 -5.47 24.58 -5.74
CA ASN A 73 -5.71 23.87 -7.01
C ASN A 73 -4.72 22.70 -7.25
N LEU A 74 -4.04 22.21 -6.23
CA LEU A 74 -3.18 21.03 -6.34
C LEU A 74 -4.03 19.75 -6.40
N LYS A 75 -3.60 18.80 -7.23
CA LYS A 75 -4.20 17.47 -7.36
C LYS A 75 -3.31 16.41 -6.72
N CYS A 76 -3.91 15.35 -6.20
CA CYS A 76 -3.23 14.19 -5.66
C CYS A 76 -2.87 13.25 -6.80
N CYS A 77 -1.58 13.10 -7.07
CA CYS A 77 -1.08 12.42 -8.26
C CYS A 77 0.00 11.39 -7.88
N ILE A 78 0.06 10.28 -8.60
CA ILE A 78 1.15 9.30 -8.45
C ILE A 78 2.46 9.91 -8.97
N GLN A 79 3.51 9.87 -8.15
CA GLN A 79 4.85 10.27 -8.55
C GLN A 79 5.56 9.11 -9.29
N PRO A 80 6.14 9.34 -10.49
CA PRO A 80 6.79 8.28 -11.26
C PRO A 80 8.14 7.84 -10.72
N TYR A 81 8.82 8.65 -9.91
CA TYR A 81 10.16 8.36 -9.35
C TYR A 81 10.12 8.10 -7.85
N GLN A 82 9.02 8.46 -7.19
CA GLN A 82 8.79 8.25 -5.77
C GLN A 82 7.51 7.47 -5.65
N CYS A 83 7.59 6.25 -5.15
CA CYS A 83 6.42 5.43 -5.02
C CYS A 83 5.43 6.02 -4.01
N GLY A 84 4.29 6.53 -4.49
CA GLY A 84 3.22 7.09 -3.68
C GLY A 84 2.51 8.27 -4.35
N ASN A 85 1.50 8.77 -3.66
CA ASN A 85 0.63 9.87 -4.05
C ASN A 85 1.10 11.18 -3.43
N TRP A 86 1.18 12.24 -4.24
CA TRP A 86 1.70 13.55 -3.83
C TRP A 86 0.85 14.68 -4.42
N CYS A 87 0.74 15.78 -3.68
CA CYS A 87 0.05 16.98 -4.14
C CYS A 87 0.89 17.71 -5.21
N MET A 88 0.47 17.63 -6.46
CA MET A 88 1.17 18.20 -7.61
C MET A 88 0.33 19.28 -8.30
N LYS A 89 1.02 20.18 -8.99
CA LYS A 89 0.37 21.20 -9.82
C LYS A 89 -0.18 20.52 -11.10
N PRO A 90 -1.47 20.70 -11.44
CA PRO A 90 -2.03 20.16 -12.67
C PRO A 90 -1.44 20.84 -13.91
N VAL A 91 -1.48 20.15 -15.07
CA VAL A 91 -0.84 20.58 -16.33
C VAL A 91 -1.79 21.14 -17.40
N LYS A 92 -3.10 21.18 -17.14
CA LYS A 92 -4.11 21.74 -18.05
C LYS A 92 -5.14 22.56 -17.29
#